data_AF-A0AAW2XB77-F1
#
_entry.id   AF-A0AAW2XB77-F1
#
_cell.length_a   1.000
_cell.length_b   1.000
_cell.length_c   1.000
_cell.angle_alpha   90.00
_cell.angle_beta   90.00
_cell.angle_gamma   90.00
#
_symmetry.space_group_name_H-M   'P 1'
#
loop_
_entity.id
_entity.type
_entity.pdbx_description
1 polymer ?
#
loop_
_entity_poly.entity_id
_entity_poly.type
_entity_poly.pdbx_seq_one_letter_code
_entity_poly.pdbx_strand_id
1 'polypeptide(L)'
;MESEMDSMGLNQVWTLVDPPKDAKPVGCKWVYKYKFRPDGEVTTFKVRLVVKGYTQRPGVNFEETYSPEAIAKSIWILLSIATWGYDFIKNKSNRCVYKKINGSSVVYLVLYVDDILLIRNDVKMLGDTKLWLSTQFSMKDMGEVSYILGIKIYRDRSRRILGMTQSSYIEKILKRFKMENSK
;
A
#
# COMPACT_ATOMS: atom_id res chain seq x y z
N MET A 1 10.62 9.45 -14.53
CA MET A 1 11.78 9.65 -13.65
C MET A 1 11.89 11.13 -13.30
N GLU A 2 11.81 12.04 -14.28
CA GLU A 2 11.65 13.49 -14.03
C GLU A 2 10.46 13.80 -13.11
N SER A 3 9.26 13.30 -13.43
CA SER A 3 8.07 13.51 -12.59
C SER A 3 8.21 13.03 -11.14
N GLU A 4 9.05 12.03 -10.87
CA GLU A 4 9.30 11.53 -9.52
C GLU A 4 10.34 12.41 -8.81
N MET A 5 11.38 12.86 -9.52
CA MET A 5 12.38 13.81 -9.03
C MET A 5 11.75 15.17 -8.69
N ASP A 6 10.85 15.65 -9.56
CA ASP A 6 10.07 16.87 -9.36
C ASP A 6 9.17 16.75 -8.14
N SER A 7 8.51 15.60 -7.95
CA SER A 7 7.71 15.34 -6.76
C SER A 7 8.56 15.36 -5.48
N MET A 8 9.78 14.80 -5.52
CA MET A 8 10.70 14.84 -4.37
C MET A 8 11.18 16.27 -4.07
N GLY A 9 11.38 17.10 -5.12
CA GLY A 9 11.72 18.51 -4.97
C GLY A 9 10.56 19.33 -4.38
N LEU A 10 9.34 19.15 -4.90
CA LEU A 10 8.12 19.80 -4.41
C LEU A 10 7.84 19.46 -2.94
N ASN A 11 8.04 18.19 -2.55
CA ASN A 11 7.80 17.72 -1.20
C ASN A 11 8.99 17.97 -0.24
N GLN A 12 10.06 18.63 -0.71
CA GLN A 12 11.26 18.94 0.07
C GLN A 12 11.80 17.74 0.88
N VAL A 13 11.77 16.55 0.27
CA VAL A 13 12.06 15.28 0.96
C VAL A 13 13.56 15.11 1.28
N TRP A 14 14.42 15.94 0.68
CA TRP A 14 15.86 15.89 0.85
C TRP A 14 16.50 17.27 0.70
N THR A 15 17.70 17.44 1.26
CA THR A 15 18.54 18.63 1.07
C THR A 15 19.92 18.15 0.66
N LEU A 16 20.46 18.73 -0.42
CA LEU A 16 21.85 18.47 -0.79
C LEU A 16 22.75 19.15 0.25
N VAL A 17 23.61 18.37 0.89
CA VAL A 17 24.60 18.88 1.83
C VAL A 17 25.98 18.38 1.44
N ASP A 18 26.99 19.21 1.64
CA ASP A 18 28.37 18.76 1.48
C ASP A 18 28.71 17.71 2.54
N PRO A 19 29.53 16.71 2.19
CA PRO A 19 29.97 15.72 3.17
C PRO A 19 30.74 16.40 4.31
N PRO A 20 30.44 16.08 5.58
CA PRO A 20 31.20 16.61 6.72
C PRO A 20 32.68 16.27 6.59
N LYS A 21 33.57 17.18 7.04
CA LYS A 21 35.03 17.09 6.82
C LYS A 21 35.69 15.77 7.26
N ASP A 22 35.10 15.07 8.23
CA ASP A 22 35.62 13.81 8.78
C ASP A 22 34.69 12.60 8.56
N ALA A 23 33.61 12.76 7.79
CA ALA A 23 32.64 11.70 7.55
C ALA A 23 32.91 11.01 6.20
N LYS A 24 33.03 9.67 6.23
CA LYS A 24 33.01 8.86 5.01
C LYS A 24 31.55 8.60 4.61
N PRO A 25 31.08 9.08 3.44
CA PRO A 25 29.73 8.80 2.98
C PRO A 25 29.47 7.31 2.88
N VAL A 26 28.30 6.87 3.31
CA VAL A 26 27.92 5.47 3.17
C VAL A 26 27.67 5.18 1.69
N GLY A 27 28.35 4.17 1.16
CA GLY A 27 28.14 3.76 -0.22
C GLY A 27 26.68 3.36 -0.45
N CYS A 28 26.16 3.68 -1.62
CA CYS A 28 24.82 3.26 -2.04
C CYS A 28 24.88 2.36 -3.28
N LYS A 29 23.76 1.71 -3.60
CA LYS A 29 23.55 0.94 -4.83
C LYS A 29 22.10 1.10 -5.28
N TRP A 30 21.91 1.20 -6.59
CA TRP A 30 20.59 1.12 -7.21
C TRP A 30 20.11 -0.33 -7.27
N VAL A 31 18.93 -0.57 -6.71
CA VAL A 31 18.21 -1.84 -6.82
C VAL A 31 17.02 -1.63 -7.75
N TYR A 32 17.05 -2.33 -8.88
CA TYR A 32 16.00 -2.32 -9.88
C TYR A 32 15.05 -3.48 -9.61
N LYS A 33 13.75 -3.19 -9.61
CA LYS A 33 12.70 -4.19 -9.45
C LYS A 33 11.58 -3.94 -10.44
N TYR A 34 11.26 -4.95 -11.23
CA TYR A 34 10.08 -4.94 -12.07
C TYR A 34 8.86 -5.29 -11.22
N LYS A 35 7.82 -4.44 -11.27
CA LYS A 35 6.48 -4.83 -10.84
C LYS A 35 5.72 -5.29 -12.07
N PHE A 36 5.26 -6.53 -12.02
CA PHE A 36 4.40 -7.11 -13.04
C PHE A 36 2.94 -6.96 -12.61
N ARG A 37 2.08 -6.72 -13.58
CA ARG A 37 0.64 -6.84 -13.45
C ARG A 37 0.31 -8.31 -13.23
N PRO A 38 -0.89 -8.62 -12.73
CA PRO A 38 -1.30 -10.00 -12.57
C PRO A 38 -1.44 -10.79 -13.88
N ASP A 39 -1.49 -10.11 -15.03
CA ASP A 39 -1.49 -10.69 -16.39
C ASP A 39 -0.07 -10.98 -16.95
N GLY A 40 0.99 -10.57 -16.24
CA GLY A 40 2.38 -10.76 -16.65
C GLY A 40 3.04 -9.56 -17.33
N GLU A 41 2.31 -8.49 -17.66
CA GLU A 41 2.91 -7.27 -18.21
C GLU A 41 3.69 -6.48 -17.16
N VAL A 42 4.78 -5.81 -17.55
CA VAL A 42 5.48 -4.89 -16.64
C VAL A 42 4.62 -3.66 -16.40
N THR A 43 4.16 -3.46 -15.16
CA THR A 43 3.36 -2.29 -14.77
C THR A 43 4.23 -1.11 -14.38
N THR A 44 5.36 -1.36 -13.73
CA THR A 44 6.17 -0.29 -13.14
C THR A 44 7.60 -0.75 -12.96
N PHE A 45 8.54 0.08 -13.41
CA PHE A 45 9.95 -0.05 -13.06
C PHE A 45 10.15 0.66 -11.72
N LYS A 46 10.38 -0.10 -10.65
CA LYS A 46 10.77 0.48 -9.35
C LYS A 46 12.29 0.51 -9.26
N VAL A 47 12.81 1.70 -8.97
CA VAL A 47 14.21 1.90 -8.63
C VAL A 47 14.27 2.27 -7.16
N ARG A 48 15.17 1.64 -6.41
CA ARG A 48 15.44 1.99 -5.00
C ARG A 48 16.91 2.32 -4.85
N LEU A 49 17.22 3.48 -4.29
CA LEU A 49 18.56 3.75 -3.79
C LEU A 49 18.68 3.08 -2.42
N VAL A 50 19.56 2.08 -2.32
CA VAL A 50 19.74 1.32 -1.07
C VAL A 50 21.14 1.59 -0.54
N VAL A 51 21.20 1.93 0.74
CA VAL A 51 22.44 2.15 1.47
C VAL A 51 23.12 0.80 1.74
N LYS A 52 24.44 0.73 1.60
CA LYS A 52 25.25 -0.47 1.86
C LYS A 52 25.47 -0.65 3.37
N GLY A 53 24.46 -1.18 4.05
CA GLY A 53 24.42 -1.35 5.51
C GLY A 53 25.56 -2.18 6.12
N TYR A 54 26.29 -2.98 5.34
CA TYR A 54 27.49 -3.72 5.81
C TYR A 54 28.66 -2.80 6.24
N THR A 55 28.54 -1.49 6.04
CA THR A 55 29.48 -0.47 6.54
C THR A 55 29.05 0.12 7.89
N GLN A 56 27.89 -0.27 8.43
CA GLN A 56 27.44 0.12 9.76
C GLN A 56 28.32 -0.52 10.84
N ARG A 57 28.60 0.24 11.90
CA ARG A 57 29.42 -0.17 13.05
C ARG A 57 28.53 -0.29 14.29
N PRO A 58 28.54 -1.44 15.00
CA PRO A 58 27.88 -1.60 16.29
C PRO A 58 28.27 -0.45 17.24
N GLY A 59 27.28 0.17 17.90
CA GLY A 59 27.50 1.30 18.81
C GLY A 59 27.70 2.68 18.17
N VAL A 60 27.71 2.79 16.84
CA VAL A 60 27.80 4.08 16.12
C VAL A 60 26.51 4.38 15.35
N ASN A 61 26.10 3.48 14.45
CA ASN A 61 24.97 3.72 13.52
C ASN A 61 24.20 2.43 13.19
N PHE A 62 24.37 1.40 14.03
CA PHE A 62 23.74 0.08 13.85
C PHE A 62 22.28 0.07 14.33
N GLU A 63 21.95 0.88 15.35
CA GLU A 63 20.59 1.05 15.89
C GLU A 63 19.80 2.16 15.16
N GLU A 64 20.48 2.96 14.34
CA GLU A 64 19.87 4.07 13.62
C GLU A 64 19.21 3.58 12.32
N THR A 65 17.93 3.20 12.41
CA THR A 65 17.12 2.85 11.24
C THR A 65 16.36 4.08 10.74
N TYR A 66 16.89 4.75 9.71
CA TYR A 66 16.19 5.84 9.01
C TYR A 66 15.45 5.31 7.79
N SER A 67 14.29 4.67 8.01
CA SER A 67 13.29 4.45 6.95
C SER A 67 12.11 5.38 7.19
N PRO A 68 11.80 6.34 6.29
CA PRO A 68 10.63 7.19 6.41
C PRO A 68 9.37 6.42 5.99
N GLU A 69 9.11 5.31 6.68
CA GLU A 69 7.85 4.60 6.56
C GLU A 69 6.86 5.26 7.52
N ALA A 70 5.78 5.81 6.98
CA ALA A 70 4.67 6.26 7.80
C ALA A 70 4.26 5.08 8.71
N ILE A 71 4.43 5.24 10.01
CA ILE A 71 4.07 4.20 10.98
C ILE A 71 2.59 3.92 10.79
N ALA A 72 2.17 2.68 10.53
CA ALA A 72 0.76 2.35 10.28
C ALA A 72 -0.22 2.93 11.32
N LYS A 73 0.24 3.13 12.56
CA LYS A 73 -0.49 3.81 13.64
C LYS A 73 -0.88 5.26 13.30
N SER A 74 -0.04 6.05 12.64
CA SER A 74 -0.36 7.43 12.27
C SER A 74 -1.48 7.47 11.23
N ILE A 75 -1.42 6.60 10.22
CA ILE A 75 -2.48 6.43 9.21
C ILE A 75 -3.79 6.05 9.90
N TRP A 76 -3.76 5.13 10.87
CA TRP A 76 -4.95 4.75 11.64
C TRP A 76 -5.54 5.90 12.45
N ILE A 77 -4.71 6.74 13.04
CA ILE A 77 -5.15 7.90 13.82
C ILE A 77 -5.81 8.92 12.89
N LEU A 78 -5.14 9.29 11.78
CA LEU A 78 -5.68 10.23 10.80
C LEU A 78 -7.03 9.77 10.26
N LEU A 79 -7.14 8.50 9.86
CA LEU A 79 -8.41 7.96 9.39
C LEU A 79 -9.45 7.90 10.52
N SER A 80 -9.08 7.55 11.76
CA SER A 80 -10.01 7.56 12.89
C SER A 80 -10.59 8.96 13.16
N ILE A 81 -9.76 10.00 13.01
CA ILE A 81 -10.20 11.40 13.15
C ILE A 81 -11.12 11.79 11.99
N ALA A 82 -10.74 11.51 10.75
CA ALA A 82 -11.54 11.84 9.58
C ALA A 82 -12.91 11.13 9.60
N THR A 83 -12.92 9.84 9.96
CA THR A 83 -14.14 9.02 10.02
C THR A 83 -15.11 9.44 11.11
N TRP A 84 -14.63 10.07 12.20
CA TRP A 84 -15.48 10.58 13.27
C TRP A 84 -16.46 11.66 12.77
N GLY A 85 -16.04 12.48 11.80
CA GLY A 85 -16.89 13.52 11.20
C GLY A 85 -17.86 13.03 10.11
N TYR A 86 -17.91 11.73 9.82
CA TYR A 86 -18.70 11.19 8.70
C TYR A 86 -19.51 9.93 9.06
N ASP A 87 -19.93 9.80 10.32
CA ASP A 87 -20.79 8.72 10.86
C ASP A 87 -20.24 7.30 10.72
N PHE A 88 -18.93 7.16 10.58
CA PHE A 88 -18.28 5.85 10.60
C PHE A 88 -18.04 5.41 12.04
N ILE A 89 -18.54 4.22 12.36
CA ILE A 89 -18.35 3.57 13.65
C ILE A 89 -17.20 2.57 13.52
N LYS A 90 -16.16 2.76 14.33
CA LYS A 90 -15.03 1.84 14.42
C LYS A 90 -15.46 0.50 15.03
N ASN A 91 -15.03 -0.60 14.44
CA ASN A 91 -15.26 -1.93 14.99
C ASN A 91 -14.43 -2.13 16.27
N LYS A 92 -15.07 -2.62 17.34
CA LYS A 92 -14.42 -2.85 18.65
C LYS A 92 -13.37 -3.95 18.60
N SER A 93 -13.61 -5.01 17.82
CA SER A 93 -12.74 -6.18 17.72
C SER A 93 -11.64 -6.02 16.67
N ASN A 94 -11.84 -5.17 15.66
CA ASN A 94 -10.86 -4.93 14.61
C ASN A 94 -10.68 -3.43 14.33
N ARG A 95 -9.51 -2.89 14.71
CA ARG A 95 -9.20 -1.45 14.59
C ARG A 95 -9.10 -0.95 13.15
N CYS A 96 -9.01 -1.85 12.18
CA CYS A 96 -8.91 -1.52 10.76
C CYS A 96 -10.26 -1.54 10.05
N VAL A 97 -11.35 -1.88 10.74
CA VAL A 97 -12.69 -1.98 10.15
C VAL A 97 -13.58 -0.87 10.71
N TYR A 98 -14.19 -0.12 9.81
CA TYR A 98 -15.17 0.91 10.11
C TYR A 98 -16.46 0.57 9.38
N LYS A 99 -17.60 0.90 9.98
CA LYS A 99 -18.92 0.68 9.38
C LYS A 99 -19.74 1.96 9.42
N LYS A 100 -20.42 2.28 8.33
CA LYS A 100 -21.44 3.33 8.27
C LYS A 100 -22.76 2.68 7.90
N ILE A 101 -23.82 3.02 8.63
CA ILE A 101 -25.17 2.50 8.40
C ILE A 101 -26.11 3.69 8.26
N ASN A 102 -26.93 3.69 7.21
CA ASN A 102 -28.02 4.64 7.02
C ASN A 102 -29.26 3.87 6.57
N GLY A 103 -30.21 3.65 7.49
CA GLY A 103 -31.34 2.76 7.26
C GLY A 103 -30.88 1.33 6.92
N SER A 104 -31.28 0.84 5.74
CA SER A 104 -30.87 -0.47 5.21
C SER A 104 -29.52 -0.44 4.46
N SER A 105 -28.97 0.74 4.18
CA SER A 105 -27.71 0.89 3.46
C SER A 105 -26.54 0.79 4.43
N VAL A 106 -25.53 0.00 4.05
CA VAL A 106 -24.30 -0.22 4.80
C VAL A 106 -23.08 -0.13 3.89
N VAL A 107 -22.05 0.54 4.39
CA VAL A 107 -20.70 0.52 3.85
C VAL A 107 -19.72 0.15 4.95
N TYR A 108 -18.89 -0.85 4.67
CA TYR A 108 -17.70 -1.17 5.45
C TYR A 108 -16.47 -0.60 4.76
N LEU A 109 -15.63 0.04 5.55
CA LEU A 109 -14.31 0.52 5.16
C LEU A 109 -13.29 -0.32 5.91
N VAL A 110 -12.47 -1.04 5.18
CA VAL A 110 -11.37 -1.86 5.71
C VAL A 110 -10.06 -1.26 5.27
N LEU A 111 -9.23 -0.86 6.23
CA LEU A 111 -7.94 -0.24 5.97
C LEU A 111 -6.80 -1.27 6.09
N TYR A 112 -5.90 -1.30 5.12
CA TYR A 112 -4.64 -2.01 5.21
C TYR A 112 -3.50 -1.09 4.76
N VAL A 113 -2.75 -0.53 5.72
CA VAL A 113 -1.67 0.44 5.46
C VAL A 113 -2.16 1.53 4.49
N ASP A 114 -1.69 1.53 3.24
CA ASP A 114 -2.01 2.53 2.21
C ASP A 114 -3.28 2.19 1.40
N ASP A 115 -3.80 0.97 1.53
CA ASP A 115 -4.93 0.47 0.74
C ASP A 115 -6.24 0.53 1.54
N ILE A 116 -7.30 1.03 0.89
CA ILE A 116 -8.66 1.04 1.45
C ILE A 116 -9.55 0.10 0.62
N LEU A 117 -10.17 -0.87 1.30
CA LEU A 117 -11.23 -1.70 0.73
C LEU A 117 -12.59 -1.21 1.20
N LEU A 118 -13.47 -0.92 0.24
CA LEU A 118 -14.88 -0.61 0.50
C LEU A 118 -15.77 -1.79 0.14
N ILE A 119 -16.62 -2.20 1.09
CA ILE A 119 -17.64 -3.22 0.90
C ILE A 119 -18.99 -2.56 1.13
N ARG A 120 -19.94 -2.76 0.21
CA ARG A 120 -21.23 -2.06 0.21
C ARG A 120 -22.37 -3.00 -0.11
N ASN A 121 -23.57 -2.65 0.31
CA ASN A 121 -24.81 -3.15 -0.30
C ASN A 121 -25.46 -2.11 -1.23
N ASP A 122 -25.29 -0.82 -0.97
CA ASP A 122 -25.86 0.28 -1.76
C ASP A 122 -24.82 1.04 -2.60
N VAL A 123 -25.13 1.25 -3.88
CA VAL A 123 -24.18 1.88 -4.84
C VAL A 123 -24.05 3.38 -4.58
N LYS A 124 -25.15 4.05 -4.19
CA LYS A 124 -25.15 5.50 -3.96
C LYS A 124 -24.28 5.84 -2.76
N MET A 125 -24.47 5.15 -1.63
CA MET A 125 -23.64 5.31 -0.44
C MET A 125 -22.15 5.04 -0.71
N LEU A 126 -21.83 4.07 -1.58
CA LEU A 126 -20.45 3.84 -2.02
C LEU A 126 -19.89 5.06 -2.76
N GLY A 127 -20.66 5.62 -3.70
CA GLY A 127 -20.28 6.82 -4.46
C GLY A 127 -20.00 8.01 -3.54
N ASP A 128 -20.93 8.29 -2.62
CA ASP A 128 -20.80 9.38 -1.65
C ASP A 128 -19.56 9.17 -0.75
N THR A 129 -19.32 7.94 -0.29
CA THR A 129 -18.15 7.59 0.53
C THR A 129 -16.84 7.77 -0.25
N LYS A 130 -16.80 7.37 -1.53
CA LYS A 130 -15.62 7.55 -2.40
C LYS A 130 -15.32 9.02 -2.60
N LEU A 131 -16.34 9.81 -2.93
CA LEU A 131 -16.20 11.26 -3.11
C LEU A 131 -15.68 11.91 -1.83
N TRP A 132 -16.26 11.59 -0.68
CA TRP A 132 -15.79 12.09 0.60
C TRP A 132 -14.32 11.71 0.85
N LEU A 133 -13.95 10.44 0.70
CA LEU A 133 -12.56 10.00 0.89
C LEU A 133 -11.58 10.75 -0.02
N SER A 134 -11.94 10.99 -1.29
CA SER A 134 -11.13 11.74 -2.23
C SER A 134 -11.00 13.23 -1.90
N THR A 135 -11.92 13.81 -1.12
CA THR A 135 -11.77 15.19 -0.61
C THR A 135 -10.84 15.27 0.59
N GLN A 136 -10.76 14.20 1.39
CA GLN A 136 -9.91 14.15 2.59
C GLN A 136 -8.48 13.68 2.29
N PHE A 137 -8.33 12.80 1.30
CA PHE A 137 -7.07 12.13 1.01
C PHE A 137 -6.77 12.12 -0.49
N SER A 138 -5.51 12.38 -0.85
CA SER A 138 -5.01 12.18 -2.21
C SER A 138 -4.93 10.68 -2.49
N MET A 139 -5.94 10.13 -3.15
CA MET A 139 -6.08 8.70 -3.42
C MET A 139 -6.56 8.41 -4.84
N LYS A 140 -6.35 7.17 -5.29
CA LYS A 140 -6.79 6.70 -6.60
C LYS A 140 -7.82 5.59 -6.44
N ASP A 141 -8.97 5.75 -7.10
CA ASP A 141 -9.94 4.67 -7.21
C ASP A 141 -9.44 3.61 -8.20
N MET A 142 -9.34 2.37 -7.72
CA MET A 142 -8.88 1.22 -8.51
C MET A 142 -10.04 0.41 -9.10
N GLY A 143 -11.29 0.85 -8.90
CA GLY A 143 -12.48 0.19 -9.41
C GLY A 143 -12.91 -1.02 -8.57
N GLU A 144 -13.56 -1.99 -9.22
CA GLU A 144 -13.97 -3.22 -8.53
C GLU A 144 -12.74 -4.07 -8.18
N VAL A 145 -12.69 -4.53 -6.93
CA VAL A 145 -11.52 -5.27 -6.42
C VAL A 145 -11.36 -6.60 -7.15
N SER A 146 -10.21 -6.74 -7.82
CA SER A 146 -9.75 -7.99 -8.44
C SER A 146 -8.55 -8.57 -7.70
N TYR A 147 -7.78 -7.74 -7.00
CA TYR A 147 -6.65 -8.12 -6.15
C TYR A 147 -6.63 -7.28 -4.87
N ILE A 148 -6.33 -7.92 -3.74
CA ILE A 148 -6.04 -7.25 -2.48
C ILE A 148 -4.99 -8.06 -1.71
N LEU A 149 -3.91 -7.41 -1.25
CA LEU A 149 -2.82 -8.08 -0.52
C LEU A 149 -2.21 -9.31 -1.22
N GLY A 150 -2.18 -9.29 -2.56
CA GLY A 150 -1.71 -10.41 -3.37
C GLY A 150 -2.70 -11.59 -3.48
N ILE A 151 -3.90 -11.46 -2.90
CA ILE A 151 -5.01 -12.39 -3.08
C ILE A 151 -5.85 -11.90 -4.26
N LYS A 152 -6.00 -12.76 -5.27
CA LYS A 152 -6.96 -12.57 -6.36
C LYS A 152 -8.36 -12.83 -5.85
N ILE A 153 -9.27 -11.91 -6.08
CA ILE A 153 -10.70 -12.06 -5.79
C ILE A 153 -11.42 -12.32 -7.11
N TYR A 154 -12.24 -13.36 -7.13
CA TYR A 154 -13.19 -13.62 -8.22
C TYR A 154 -14.61 -13.50 -7.67
N ARG A 155 -15.47 -12.85 -8.45
CA ARG A 155 -16.88 -12.66 -8.13
C ARG A 155 -17.73 -12.98 -9.34
N ASP A 156 -18.71 -13.84 -9.14
CA ASP A 156 -19.80 -14.06 -10.07
C ASP A 156 -21.11 -13.73 -9.37
N ARG A 157 -21.69 -12.57 -9.74
CA ARG A 157 -22.93 -12.08 -9.12
C ARG A 157 -24.16 -12.87 -9.57
N SER A 158 -24.15 -13.43 -10.79
CA SER A 158 -25.26 -14.22 -11.33
C SER A 158 -25.38 -15.55 -10.57
N ARG A 159 -24.24 -16.17 -10.27
CA ARG A 159 -24.16 -17.43 -9.51
C ARG A 159 -24.01 -17.22 -8.01
N ARG A 160 -23.90 -15.96 -7.55
CA ARG A 160 -23.64 -15.55 -6.16
C ARG A 160 -22.37 -16.20 -5.57
N ILE A 161 -21.35 -16.38 -6.39
CA ILE A 161 -20.08 -16.96 -5.95
C ILE A 161 -19.08 -15.85 -5.68
N LEU A 162 -18.43 -15.95 -4.53
CA LEU A 162 -17.26 -15.16 -4.15
C LEU A 162 -16.13 -16.16 -3.86
N GLY A 163 -15.05 -16.09 -4.62
CA GLY A 163 -13.86 -16.90 -4.40
C GLY A 163 -12.61 -16.06 -4.28
N MET A 164 -11.59 -16.66 -3.68
CA MET A 164 -10.28 -16.05 -3.47
C MET A 164 -9.21 -17.06 -3.82
N THR A 165 -8.12 -16.61 -4.43
CA THR A 165 -6.97 -17.47 -4.76
C THR A 165 -5.66 -16.69 -4.66
N GLN A 166 -4.57 -17.40 -4.38
CA GLN A 166 -3.21 -16.88 -4.45
C GLN A 166 -2.38 -17.62 -5.51
N SER A 167 -3.01 -18.11 -6.59
CA SER A 167 -2.34 -18.87 -7.65
C SER A 167 -1.08 -18.16 -8.18
N SER A 168 -1.14 -16.84 -8.38
CA SER A 168 0.03 -16.06 -8.83
C SER A 168 1.22 -16.08 -7.87
N TYR A 169 0.99 -16.27 -6.56
CA TYR A 169 2.07 -16.46 -5.59
C TYR A 169 2.67 -17.86 -5.70
N ILE A 170 1.81 -18.88 -5.82
CA ILE A 170 2.21 -20.28 -6.02
C ILE A 170 3.05 -20.41 -7.30
N GLU A 171 2.58 -19.89 -8.42
CA GLU A 171 3.30 -19.87 -9.70
C GLU A 171 4.65 -19.16 -9.59
N LYS A 172 4.73 -18.04 -8.86
CA LYS A 172 6.00 -17.34 -8.60
C LYS A 172 6.98 -18.19 -7.79
N ILE A 173 6.51 -18.94 -6.80
CA ILE A 173 7.34 -19.86 -6.03
C ILE A 173 7.84 -20.98 -6.94
N LEU A 174 6.94 -21.64 -7.67
CA LEU A 174 7.29 -22.73 -8.58
C LEU A 174 8.35 -22.28 -9.59
N LYS A 175 8.17 -21.11 -10.21
CA LYS A 175 9.16 -20.52 -11.11
C LYS A 175 10.50 -20.22 -10.44
N ARG A 176 10.47 -19.66 -9.22
CA ARG A 176 11.70 -19.35 -8.47
C ARG A 176 12.54 -20.60 -8.18
N PHE A 177 11.89 -21.73 -7.90
CA PHE A 177 12.56 -22.99 -7.61
C PHE A 177 12.65 -23.94 -8.83
N LYS A 178 12.27 -23.48 -10.03
CA LYS A 178 12.27 -24.25 -11.29
C LYS A 178 11.42 -25.54 -11.21
N MET A 179 10.30 -25.47 -10.49
CA MET A 179 9.36 -26.57 -10.27
C MET A 179 8.07 -26.43 -11.10
N GLU A 180 8.11 -25.63 -12.17
CA GLU A 180 6.93 -25.29 -13.00
C GLU A 180 6.29 -26.53 -13.65
N ASN A 181 7.11 -27.57 -13.89
CA ASN A 181 6.72 -28.83 -14.53
C ASN A 181 6.90 -30.05 -13.61
N SER A 182 7.10 -29.84 -12.31
CA SER A 182 7.24 -30.94 -11.36
C SER A 182 5.87 -31.59 -11.14
N LYS A 183 5.83 -32.92 -11.30
CA LYS A 183 4.63 -33.75 -11.03
C LYS A 183 4.41 -33.93 -9.54
#